data_AF-A0A285NF37-F1
#
_entry.id   AF-A0A285NF37-F1
#
_cell.length_a   1.000
_cell.length_b   1.000
_cell.length_c   1.000
_cell.angle_alpha   90.00
_cell.angle_beta   90.00
_cell.angle_gamma   90.00
#
_symmetry.space_group_name_H-M   'P 1'
#
loop_
_entity.id
_entity.type
_entity.pdbx_description
1 polymer ?
#
loop_
_entity_poly.entity_id
_entity_poly.type
_entity_poly.pdbx_seq_one_letter_code
_entity_poly.pdbx_strand_id
1 'polypeptide(L)'
;MFDPDMRIRAYWDVKDLSQMKTPEEVAKEFETMFVRIMMKEFRKSLDGGIFSNSFSYKMYTDMFDMQIAEAISSSDQLGLKQYILDAIKAYEKYSSGE
;
A
#
# COMPACT_ATOMS: atom_id res chain seq x y z
N MET A 1 36.18 13.52 -29.03
CA MET A 1 36.66 12.79 -27.84
C MET A 1 35.44 12.04 -27.32
N PHE A 2 35.36 10.73 -27.58
CA PHE A 2 34.24 9.89 -27.15
C PHE A 2 34.56 9.38 -25.75
N ASP A 3 33.68 9.64 -24.80
CA ASP A 3 33.81 9.14 -23.43
C ASP A 3 33.55 7.62 -23.44
N PRO A 4 34.55 6.78 -23.08
CA PRO A 4 34.43 5.31 -23.16
C PRO A 4 33.36 4.71 -22.24
N ASP A 5 32.80 5.47 -21.29
CA ASP A 5 31.89 4.95 -20.26
C ASP A 5 30.41 5.34 -20.47
N MET A 6 30.03 5.79 -21.67
CA MET A 6 28.63 6.09 -22.00
C MET A 6 27.81 4.81 -22.18
N ARG A 7 27.37 4.22 -21.06
CA ARG A 7 26.45 3.07 -21.06
C ARG A 7 25.11 3.49 -21.66
N ILE A 8 24.80 3.00 -22.86
CA ILE A 8 23.51 3.19 -23.51
C ILE A 8 22.46 2.45 -22.68
N ARG A 9 21.74 3.19 -21.82
CA ARG A 9 20.56 2.65 -21.13
C ARG A 9 19.37 2.74 -22.07
N ALA A 10 18.65 1.63 -22.23
CA ALA A 10 17.50 1.60 -23.09
C ALA A 10 16.32 2.38 -22.49
N TYR A 11 15.53 3.07 -23.32
CA TYR A 11 14.43 3.92 -22.87
C TYR A 11 13.37 3.19 -22.01
N TRP A 12 13.18 1.89 -22.23
CA TRP A 12 12.25 1.08 -21.43
C TRP A 12 12.75 0.79 -20.00
N ASP A 13 14.07 0.70 -19.80
CA ASP A 13 14.71 0.46 -18.50
C ASP A 13 14.51 1.66 -17.54
N VAL A 14 14.67 2.88 -18.07
CA VAL A 14 14.43 4.12 -17.31
C VAL A 14 12.95 4.28 -16.92
N LYS A 15 12.05 3.84 -17.79
CA LYS A 15 10.61 3.85 -17.52
C LYS A 15 10.27 2.87 -16.40
N ASP A 16 10.79 1.64 -16.44
CA ASP A 16 10.56 0.65 -15.38
C ASP A 16 11.12 1.11 -14.03
N LEU A 17 12.34 1.67 -14.00
CA LEU A 17 12.93 2.25 -12.80
C LEU A 17 12.07 3.38 -12.18
N SER A 18 11.44 4.22 -13.01
CA SER A 18 10.55 5.29 -12.54
C SER A 18 9.20 4.80 -12.01
N GLN A 19 8.82 3.55 -12.30
CA GLN A 19 7.54 2.96 -11.87
C GLN A 19 7.72 1.99 -10.70
N MET A 20 8.96 1.69 -10.30
CA MET A 20 9.23 0.86 -9.13
C MET A 20 8.87 1.64 -7.87
N LYS A 21 7.90 1.10 -7.14
CA LYS A 21 7.52 1.61 -5.82
C LYS A 21 8.64 1.34 -4.83
N THR A 22 8.93 2.34 -4.01
CA THR A 22 9.82 2.21 -2.85
C THR A 22 9.21 1.27 -1.80
N PRO A 23 10.02 0.61 -0.95
CA PRO A 23 9.52 -0.19 0.16
C PRO A 23 8.55 0.59 1.07
N GLU A 24 8.79 1.88 1.25
CA GLU A 24 7.93 2.80 2.01
C GLU A 24 6.55 2.97 1.37
N GLU A 25 6.49 3.16 0.05
CA GLU A 25 5.23 3.27 -0.70
C GLU A 25 4.45 1.95 -0.64
N VAL A 26 5.13 0.82 -0.82
CA VAL A 26 4.51 -0.51 -0.74
C VAL A 26 3.97 -0.77 0.67
N ALA A 27 4.73 -0.45 1.72
CA ALA A 27 4.31 -0.63 3.10
C ALA A 27 3.10 0.26 3.45
N LYS A 28 3.07 1.51 2.97
CA LYS A 28 1.93 2.42 3.13
C LYS A 28 0.67 1.92 2.41
N GLU A 29 0.80 1.49 1.17
CA GLU A 29 -0.32 0.94 0.41
C GLU A 29 -0.88 -0.33 1.05
N PHE A 30 0.00 -1.19 1.55
CA PHE A 30 -0.40 -2.39 2.27
C PHE A 30 -1.19 -2.04 3.54
N GLU A 31 -0.69 -1.10 4.35
CA GLU A 31 -1.41 -0.65 5.55
C GLU A 31 -2.78 -0.06 5.18
N THR A 32 -2.86 0.76 4.13
CA THR A 32 -4.13 1.29 3.63
C THR A 32 -5.09 0.16 3.26
N MET A 33 -4.62 -0.84 2.50
CA MET A 33 -5.45 -2.00 2.12
C MET A 33 -5.90 -2.80 3.34
N PHE A 34 -5.01 -3.02 4.30
CA PHE A 34 -5.31 -3.73 5.54
C PHE A 34 -6.42 -3.02 6.34
N VAL A 35 -6.32 -1.70 6.50
CA VAL A 35 -7.36 -0.90 7.18
C VAL A 35 -8.70 -1.01 6.47
N ARG A 36 -8.71 -0.95 5.14
CA ARG A 36 -9.96 -1.12 4.36
C ARG A 36 -10.60 -2.48 4.62
N ILE A 37 -9.80 -3.55 4.63
CA ILE A 37 -10.30 -4.90 4.93
C ILE A 37 -10.85 -4.94 6.36
N MET A 38 -10.11 -4.42 7.33
CA MET A 38 -10.55 -4.37 8.73
C MET A 38 -11.88 -3.61 8.89
N MET A 39 -12.03 -2.44 8.27
CA MET A 39 -13.27 -1.67 8.28
C MET A 39 -14.43 -2.43 7.65
N LYS A 40 -14.16 -3.09 6.52
CA LYS A 40 -15.15 -3.90 5.81
C LYS A 40 -15.62 -5.09 6.66
N GLU A 41 -14.70 -5.82 7.29
CA GLU A 41 -15.04 -6.95 8.16
C GLU A 41 -15.75 -6.49 9.44
N PHE A 42 -15.33 -5.37 10.04
CA PHE A 42 -16.04 -4.76 11.16
C PHE A 42 -17.48 -4.40 10.78
N ARG A 43 -17.70 -3.84 9.59
CA ARG A 43 -19.06 -3.52 9.13
C ARG A 43 -19.91 -4.75 8.86
N LYS A 44 -19.32 -5.83 8.35
CA LYS A 44 -20.01 -7.12 8.18
C LYS A 44 -20.42 -7.76 9.50
N SER A 45 -19.67 -7.52 10.58
CA SER A 45 -20.02 -8.04 11.91
C SER A 45 -21.14 -7.23 12.57
N LEU A 46 -21.38 -6.00 12.12
CA LEU A 46 -22.56 -5.23 12.49
C LEU A 46 -23.78 -5.76 11.70
N ASP A 47 -24.85 -6.09 12.42
CA ASP A 47 -26.06 -6.63 11.79
C ASP A 47 -26.64 -5.58 10.83
N GLY A 48 -26.66 -5.93 9.55
CA GLY A 48 -26.98 -5.03 8.46
C GLY A 48 -28.46 -4.70 8.47
N GLY A 49 -28.85 -3.65 9.19
CA GLY A 49 -30.23 -3.18 9.22
C GLY A 49 -30.86 -3.02 7.83
N ILE A 50 -32.17 -2.81 7.77
CA ILE A 50 -33.03 -2.93 6.58
C ILE A 50 -32.51 -2.16 5.33
N PHE A 51 -31.71 -1.10 5.53
CA PHE A 51 -31.14 -0.25 4.46
C PHE A 51 -29.77 -0.71 3.91
N SER A 52 -29.12 -1.70 4.55
CA SER A 52 -27.76 -2.16 4.23
C SER A 52 -27.63 -2.91 2.89
N ASN A 53 -28.75 -3.38 2.34
CA ASN A 53 -28.75 -4.24 1.16
C ASN A 53 -28.92 -3.52 -0.18
N SER A 54 -29.17 -2.20 -0.18
CA SER A 54 -29.25 -1.46 -1.45
C SER A 54 -27.88 -1.32 -2.13
N PHE A 55 -27.85 -1.40 -3.46
CA PHE A 55 -26.62 -1.23 -4.25
C PHE A 55 -25.96 0.13 -3.99
N SER A 56 -26.76 1.20 -3.99
CA SER A 56 -26.28 2.56 -3.75
C SER A 56 -25.63 2.68 -2.37
N TYR A 57 -26.25 2.12 -1.32
CA TYR A 57 -25.67 2.14 0.03
C TYR A 57 -24.31 1.45 0.07
N LYS A 58 -24.17 0.27 -0.54
CA LYS A 58 -22.89 -0.45 -0.62
C LYS A 58 -21.82 0.37 -1.35
N MET A 59 -22.17 0.96 -2.49
CA MET A 59 -21.25 1.80 -3.26
C MET A 59 -20.78 3.04 -2.48
N TYR A 60 -21.70 3.79 -1.86
CA TYR A 60 -21.33 4.96 -1.05
C TYR A 60 -20.50 4.55 0.18
N THR A 61 -20.84 3.42 0.79
CA THR A 61 -20.10 2.87 1.93
C THR A 61 -18.67 2.49 1.52
N ASP A 62 -18.49 1.81 0.40
CA ASP A 62 -17.16 1.42 -0.10
C ASP A 62 -16.30 2.65 -0.41
N MET A 63 -16.88 3.70 -0.99
CA MET A 63 -16.19 4.97 -1.23
C MET A 63 -15.80 5.67 0.07
N PHE A 64 -16.68 5.67 1.07
CA PHE A 64 -16.42 6.22 2.39
C PHE A 64 -15.28 5.46 3.08
N ASP A 65 -15.34 4.13 3.10
CA ASP A 65 -14.32 3.28 3.72
C ASP A 65 -12.96 3.46 3.03
N MET A 66 -12.93 3.71 1.71
CA MET A 66 -11.70 4.05 0.99
C MET A 66 -11.06 5.33 1.50
N GLN A 67 -11.83 6.41 1.65
CA GLN A 67 -11.32 7.71 2.12
C GLN A 67 -10.88 7.67 3.58
N ILE A 68 -11.63 6.99 4.44
CA ILE A 68 -11.26 6.84 5.85
C ILE A 68 -9.97 6.03 5.98
N ALA A 69 -9.83 4.93 5.24
CA ALA A 69 -8.61 4.13 5.32
C ALA A 69 -7.38 4.87 4.81
N GLU A 70 -7.52 5.70 3.77
CA GLU A 70 -6.45 6.56 3.28
C GLU A 70 -6.05 7.62 4.32
N ALA A 71 -7.03 8.22 5.00
CA ALA A 71 -6.79 9.17 6.09
C ALA A 71 -6.11 8.49 7.29
N ILE A 72 -6.57 7.30 7.68
CA ILE A 72 -5.99 6.53 8.79
C ILE A 72 -4.55 6.11 8.47
N SER A 73 -4.29 5.54 7.30
CA SER A 73 -2.92 5.14 6.93
C SER A 73 -2.00 6.35 6.74
N SER A 74 -2.52 7.48 6.25
CA SER A 74 -1.73 8.72 6.16
C SER A 74 -1.40 9.35 7.51
N SER A 75 -2.10 8.97 8.58
CA SER A 75 -1.77 9.42 9.95
C SER A 75 -0.56 8.70 10.55
N ASP A 76 -0.08 7.62 9.92
CA ASP A 76 1.00 6.75 10.40
C ASP A 76 0.77 6.16 11.83
N GLN A 77 -0.45 6.27 12.38
CA GLN A 77 -0.73 5.89 13.79
C GLN A 77 -0.85 4.38 14.02
N LEU A 78 -1.08 3.58 12.98
CA LEU A 78 -1.26 2.14 13.13
C LEU A 78 0.07 1.38 13.27
N GLY A 79 1.18 1.97 12.82
CA GLY A 79 2.52 1.40 12.95
C GLY A 79 2.80 0.16 12.10
N LEU A 80 1.84 -0.29 11.28
CA LEU A 80 2.00 -1.49 10.45
C LEU A 80 2.99 -1.23 9.33
N LYS A 81 2.98 -0.01 8.75
CA LYS A 81 4.00 0.44 7.81
C LYS A 81 5.42 0.26 8.37
N GLN A 82 5.66 0.73 9.60
CA GLN A 82 6.97 0.63 10.23
C GLN A 82 7.38 -0.83 10.47
N TYR A 83 6.44 -1.65 10.96
CA TYR A 83 6.68 -3.07 11.18
C TYR A 83 7.10 -3.80 9.90
N ILE A 84 6.45 -3.51 8.77
CA ILE A 84 6.79 -4.09 7.46
C ILE A 84 8.18 -3.64 7.00
N LEU A 85 8.50 -2.35 7.15
CA LEU A 85 9.83 -1.84 6.79
C LEU A 85 10.93 -2.50 7.63
N ASP A 86 10.70 -2.69 8.92
CA ASP A 86 11.66 -3.36 9.79
C ASP A 86 11.83 -4.84 9.42
N ALA A 87 10.74 -5.52 9.04
CA ALA A 87 10.78 -6.88 8.55
C ALA A 87 11.55 -7.00 7.21
N ILE A 88 11.35 -6.07 6.28
CA ILE A 88 12.09 -6.01 5.01
C ILE A 88 13.59 -5.81 5.29
N LYS A 89 13.94 -4.85 6.15
CA LYS A 89 15.34 -4.61 6.55
C LYS A 89 15.98 -5.82 7.20
N ALA A 90 15.25 -6.50 8.09
CA ALA A 90 15.73 -7.73 8.71
C ALA A 90 15.95 -8.81 7.64
N TYR A 91 15.01 -8.99 6.72
CA TYR A 91 15.15 -9.95 5.63
C TYR A 91 16.36 -9.63 4.73
N GLU A 92 16.55 -8.38 4.33
CA GLU A 92 17.72 -7.94 3.55
C GLU A 92 19.03 -8.25 4.28
N LYS A 93 19.09 -8.01 5.59
CA LYS A 93 20.26 -8.32 6.40
C LYS A 93 20.61 -9.80 6.40
N TYR A 94 19.63 -10.68 6.57
CA TYR A 94 19.86 -12.14 6.60
C TYR A 94 20.00 -12.75 5.20
N SER A 95 19.39 -12.14 4.18
CA SER A 95 19.48 -12.54 2.77
C SER A 95 20.82 -12.18 2.14
N SER A 96 21.48 -11.12 2.61
CA SER A 96 22.73 -10.61 1.99
C SER A 96 24.00 -11.26 2.55
N GLY A 97 23.89 -12.13 3.56
CA GLY A 97 25.00 -12.97 4.01
C GLY A 97 26.23 -12.23 4.56
N GLU A 98 26.02 -11.20 5.40
CA GLU A 98 27.04 -10.74 6.36
C GLU A 98 26.75 -11.28 7.77
#